data_AF-A0A3D8L3I7-F1
#
_entry.id   AF-A0A3D8L3I7-F1
#
_cell.length_a   1.000
_cell.length_b   1.000
_cell.length_c   1.000
_cell.angle_alpha   90.00
_cell.angle_beta   90.00
_cell.angle_gamma   90.00
#
_symmetry.space_group_name_H-M   'P 1'
#
loop_
_entity.id
_entity.type
_entity.pdbx_description
1 polymer ?
#
loop_
_entity_poly.entity_id
_entity_poly.type
_entity_poly.pdbx_seq_one_letter_code
_entity_poly.pdbx_strand_id
1 'polypeptide(L)'
;MFVYEKPLLVISNKYNIEWDGAPLNFLGIEDLEKIINRYSHKYQIIYNRPLATQIVADNSEILDLKEHSWLRENHPEVLLVCDLYQEHRAIVNNFNHLQLMIYANCDRFISMHGGTAALASCFGGVNVILSKGSPKEVHLNEFSTIFPALSGARILHANSNEALFRHLEEAF
;
A
#
# COMPACT_ATOMS: atom_id res chain seq x y z
N MET A 1 -6.97 -5.06 18.53
CA MET A 1 -5.58 -4.67 18.20
C MET A 1 -5.62 -3.94 16.86
N PHE A 2 -4.78 -2.93 16.64
CA PHE A 2 -4.79 -2.07 15.43
C PHE A 2 -6.12 -1.35 15.16
N VAL A 3 -6.79 -0.94 16.23
CA VAL A 3 -7.95 -0.04 16.17
C VAL A 3 -7.49 1.30 16.74
N TYR A 4 -7.75 2.37 16.01
CA TYR A 4 -7.27 3.71 16.32
C TYR A 4 -8.46 4.68 16.41
N GLU A 5 -8.23 5.88 16.94
CA GLU A 5 -9.27 6.91 17.01
C GLU A 5 -9.75 7.36 15.63
N LYS A 6 -8.82 7.46 14.67
CA LYS A 6 -9.11 7.76 13.27
C LYS A 6 -9.29 6.46 12.47
N PRO A 7 -10.14 6.45 11.43
CA PRO A 7 -10.19 5.34 10.48
C PRO A 7 -8.81 5.10 9.86
N LEU A 8 -8.52 3.85 9.52
CA LEU A 8 -7.23 3.47 8.92
C LEU A 8 -7.18 3.80 7.43
N LEU A 9 -6.03 4.33 7.01
CA LEU A 9 -5.60 4.39 5.62
C LEU A 9 -4.29 3.62 5.49
N VAL A 10 -4.30 2.51 4.74
CA VAL A 10 -3.08 1.74 4.46
C VAL A 10 -2.51 2.13 3.11
N ILE A 11 -1.23 2.54 3.10
CA ILE A 11 -0.46 2.80 1.89
C ILE A 11 0.52 1.65 1.68
N SER A 12 0.22 0.79 0.71
CA SER A 12 1.12 -0.29 0.28
C SER A 12 1.98 0.19 -0.87
N ASN A 13 3.27 0.32 -0.63
CA ASN A 13 4.23 0.77 -1.64
C ASN A 13 5.17 -0.38 -2.02
N LYS A 14 5.79 -0.27 -3.19
CA LYS A 14 6.89 -1.15 -3.60
C LYS A 14 7.93 -0.30 -4.31
N TYR A 15 9.20 -0.64 -4.16
CA TYR A 15 10.28 0.02 -4.90
C TYR A 15 11.29 -1.03 -5.30
N ASN A 16 10.97 -1.71 -6.41
CA ASN A 16 11.67 -2.86 -6.94
C ASN A 16 11.87 -2.71 -8.44
N ILE A 17 12.91 -3.36 -8.95
CA ILE A 17 13.13 -3.50 -10.39
C ILE A 17 12.07 -4.46 -10.93
N GLU A 18 11.25 -3.99 -11.87
CA GLU A 18 10.22 -4.78 -12.54
C GLU A 18 10.61 -4.95 -14.01
N TRP A 19 10.69 -6.20 -14.47
CA TRP A 19 10.90 -6.55 -15.87
C TRP A 19 12.20 -5.96 -16.47
N ASP A 20 13.29 -6.03 -15.70
CA ASP A 20 14.63 -5.53 -16.04
C ASP A 20 14.70 -4.01 -16.34
N GLY A 21 13.64 -3.27 -15.98
CA GLY A 21 13.52 -1.82 -16.14
C GLY A 21 13.58 -1.06 -14.82
N ALA A 22 13.73 0.26 -14.90
CA ALA A 22 13.66 1.12 -13.72
C ALA A 22 12.31 0.96 -12.99
N PRO A 23 12.27 1.06 -11.65
CA PRO A 23 11.03 0.98 -10.89
C PRO A 23 9.98 1.92 -11.46
N LEU A 24 8.82 1.37 -11.82
CA LEU A 24 7.75 2.13 -12.47
C LEU A 24 6.58 2.39 -11.52
N ASN A 25 6.21 1.37 -10.74
CA ASN A 25 4.99 1.33 -9.95
C ASN A 25 5.28 1.56 -8.48
N PHE A 26 5.62 2.80 -8.14
CA PHE A 26 5.90 3.23 -6.77
C PHE A 26 5.39 4.66 -6.52
N LEU A 27 5.19 4.98 -5.25
CA LEU A 27 5.02 6.34 -4.75
C LEU A 27 6.36 6.86 -4.24
N GLY A 28 6.85 7.95 -4.81
CA GLY A 28 8.06 8.64 -4.35
C GLY A 28 7.79 9.43 -3.08
N ILE A 29 8.85 9.99 -2.47
CA ILE A 29 8.74 10.84 -1.27
C ILE A 29 7.77 12.01 -1.50
N GLU A 30 7.84 12.69 -2.65
CA GLU A 30 6.94 13.80 -2.96
C GLU A 30 5.46 13.38 -3.05
N ASP A 31 5.18 12.18 -3.58
CA ASP A 31 3.81 11.67 -3.64
C ASP A 31 3.31 11.30 -2.23
N LEU A 32 4.16 10.67 -1.43
CA LEU A 32 3.86 10.30 -0.04
C LEU A 32 3.57 11.55 0.79
N GLU A 33 4.40 12.60 0.68
CA GLU A 33 4.21 13.87 1.38
C GLU A 33 2.85 14.50 1.03
N LYS A 34 2.49 14.55 -0.26
CA LYS A 34 1.19 15.06 -0.70
C LYS A 34 0.03 14.28 -0.09
N ILE A 35 0.11 12.95 -0.08
CA ILE A 35 -0.93 12.07 0.49
C ILE A 35 -1.02 12.30 2.01
N ILE A 36 0.10 12.29 2.72
CA ILE A 36 0.14 12.43 4.19
C ILE A 36 -0.41 13.78 4.61
N ASN A 37 0.09 14.88 4.02
CA ASN A 37 -0.39 16.23 4.32
C ASN A 37 -1.89 16.40 4.05
N ARG A 38 -2.39 15.72 3.02
CA ARG A 38 -3.81 15.77 2.66
C ARG A 38 -4.68 14.98 3.62
N TYR A 39 -4.24 13.80 4.08
CA TYR A 39 -5.13 12.82 4.69
C TYR A 39 -4.84 12.49 6.17
N SER A 40 -3.70 12.88 6.74
CA SER A 40 -3.32 12.56 8.13
C SER A 40 -4.26 13.15 9.19
N HIS A 41 -4.94 14.26 8.86
CA HIS A 41 -5.95 14.84 9.75
C HIS A 41 -7.20 13.95 9.87
N LYS A 42 -7.53 13.18 8.83
CA LYS A 42 -8.74 12.35 8.73
C LYS A 42 -8.47 10.87 9.04
N TYR A 43 -7.29 10.37 8.67
CA TYR A 43 -6.95 8.96 8.79
C TYR A 43 -5.74 8.74 9.68
N GLN A 44 -5.73 7.61 10.39
CA GLN A 44 -4.47 7.06 10.88
C GLN A 44 -3.81 6.33 9.72
N ILE A 45 -2.70 6.89 9.24
CA ILE A 45 -1.97 6.35 8.10
C ILE A 45 -1.03 5.26 8.59
N ILE A 46 -1.07 4.11 7.90
CA ILE A 46 -0.12 3.01 8.08
C ILE A 46 0.60 2.80 6.75
N TYR A 47 1.93 2.93 6.77
CA TYR A 47 2.77 2.71 5.61
C TYR A 47 3.34 1.29 5.59
N ASN A 48 3.04 0.56 4.52
CA ASN A 48 3.39 -0.83 4.31
C ASN A 48 4.32 -0.98 3.10
N ARG A 49 5.62 -0.97 3.34
CA ARG A 49 6.61 -1.50 2.39
C ARG A 49 7.55 -2.45 3.14
N PRO A 50 7.43 -3.76 2.94
CA PRO A 50 8.36 -4.71 3.53
C PRO A 50 9.80 -4.43 3.08
N LEU A 51 10.75 -4.49 4.02
CA LEU A 51 12.18 -4.46 3.71
C LEU A 51 12.64 -5.82 3.18
N ALA A 52 13.78 -5.86 2.48
CA ALA A 52 14.35 -7.10 1.95
C ALA A 52 14.58 -8.20 3.00
N THR A 53 14.83 -7.81 4.27
CA THR A 53 14.98 -8.74 5.40
C THR A 53 13.67 -9.36 5.87
N GLN A 54 12.53 -8.89 5.38
CA GLN A 54 11.19 -9.25 5.84
C GLN A 54 10.40 -10.07 4.82
N ILE A 55 10.91 -10.20 3.59
CA ILE A 55 10.29 -11.00 2.52
C ILE A 55 11.26 -12.04 2.00
N VAL A 56 10.70 -13.15 1.51
CA VAL A 56 11.48 -14.16 0.78
C VAL A 56 11.97 -13.51 -0.50
N ALA A 57 13.28 -13.55 -0.75
CA ALA A 57 13.85 -13.04 -1.99
C ALA A 57 13.20 -13.73 -3.19
N ASP A 58 12.51 -12.97 -4.02
CA ASP A 58 12.15 -13.37 -5.37
C ASP A 58 13.23 -12.86 -6.35
N ASN A 59 13.03 -13.04 -7.65
CA ASN A 59 13.96 -12.53 -8.66
C ASN A 59 13.87 -10.98 -8.83
N SER A 60 13.26 -10.25 -7.90
CA SER A 60 13.12 -8.79 -7.97
C SER A 60 14.07 -8.12 -6.97
N GLU A 61 14.97 -7.28 -7.46
CA GLU A 61 15.86 -6.49 -6.60
C GLU A 61 15.07 -5.37 -5.91
N ILE A 62 15.10 -5.34 -4.57
CA ILE A 62 14.47 -4.30 -3.75
C ILE A 62 15.46 -3.17 -3.55
N LEU A 63 15.06 -1.96 -3.96
CA LEU A 63 15.87 -0.77 -3.85
C LEU A 63 15.51 0.02 -2.59
N ASP A 64 16.42 0.91 -2.17
CA ASP A 64 16.19 1.81 -1.05
C ASP A 64 15.71 3.19 -1.54
N LEU A 65 14.46 3.53 -1.21
CA LEU A 65 13.85 4.82 -1.48
C LEU A 65 14.16 5.85 -0.37
N LYS A 66 14.82 5.43 0.73
CA LYS A 66 15.12 6.24 1.93
C LYS A 66 13.88 6.85 2.61
N GLU A 67 12.70 6.37 2.25
CA GLU A 67 11.44 6.92 2.71
C GLU A 67 11.11 6.47 4.12
N HIS A 68 11.61 5.31 4.59
CA HIS A 68 11.44 4.90 5.98
C HIS A 68 12.11 5.88 6.96
N SER A 69 13.36 6.29 6.67
CA SER A 69 14.06 7.30 7.48
C SER A 69 13.36 8.65 7.39
N TRP A 70 12.97 9.06 6.18
CA TRP A 70 12.29 10.33 5.96
C TRP A 70 10.93 10.39 6.68
N LEU A 71 10.13 9.31 6.65
CA LEU A 71 8.85 9.23 7.36
C LEU A 71 9.04 9.35 8.87
N ARG A 72 10.04 8.68 9.46
CA ARG A 72 10.29 8.79 10.91
C ARG A 72 10.69 10.20 11.33
N GLU A 73 11.41 10.92 10.48
CA GLU A 73 11.88 12.28 10.76
C GLU A 73 10.79 13.34 10.53
N ASN A 74 10.04 13.24 9.44
CA ASN A 74 9.14 14.30 8.97
C ASN A 74 7.66 14.03 9.28
N HIS A 75 7.28 12.77 9.45
CA HIS A 75 5.90 12.33 9.66
C HIS A 75 5.79 11.22 10.73
N PRO A 76 6.21 11.48 11.98
CA PRO A 76 6.18 10.48 13.06
C PRO A 76 4.78 9.99 13.39
N GLU A 77 3.72 10.68 12.95
CA GLU A 77 2.33 10.24 13.04
C GLU A 77 1.98 9.06 12.11
N VAL A 78 2.80 8.79 11.10
CA VAL A 78 2.64 7.66 10.18
C VAL A 78 3.27 6.42 10.79
N LEU A 79 2.47 5.38 11.00
CA LEU A 79 2.97 4.12 11.56
C LEU A 79 3.57 3.25 10.46
N LEU A 80 4.79 2.77 10.67
CA LEU A 80 5.45 1.86 9.75
C LEU A 80 5.16 0.41 10.14
N VAL A 81 4.68 -0.41 9.20
CA VAL A 81 4.39 -1.83 9.50
C VAL A 81 5.63 -2.58 10.00
N CYS A 82 6.83 -2.20 9.54
CA CYS A 82 8.08 -2.78 10.04
C CYS A 82 8.30 -2.54 11.54
N ASP A 83 7.92 -1.37 12.04
CA ASP A 83 8.10 -0.99 13.44
C ASP A 83 7.03 -1.69 14.29
N LEU A 84 5.77 -1.65 13.84
CA LEU A 84 4.67 -2.42 14.45
C LEU A 84 4.99 -3.92 14.55
N TYR A 85 5.68 -4.49 13.55
CA TYR A 85 6.09 -5.89 13.61
C TYR A 85 7.11 -6.17 14.70
N GLN A 86 8.07 -5.27 14.92
CA GLN A 86 9.02 -5.44 16.01
C GLN A 86 8.34 -5.29 17.37
N GLU A 87 7.46 -4.30 17.52
CA GLU A 87 6.70 -4.03 18.75
C GLU A 87 5.80 -5.21 19.14
N HIS A 88 5.19 -5.87 18.15
CA HIS A 88 4.22 -6.93 18.39
C HIS A 88 4.75 -8.34 18.11
N ARG A 89 6.07 -8.51 17.92
CA ARG A 89 6.70 -9.78 17.50
C ARG A 89 6.41 -10.96 18.43
N ALA A 90 6.11 -10.70 19.71
CA ALA A 90 5.74 -11.72 20.68
C ALA A 90 4.30 -12.27 20.51
N ILE A 91 3.45 -11.55 19.76
CA ILE A 91 2.01 -11.83 19.61
C ILE A 91 1.68 -12.24 18.18
N VAL A 92 2.38 -11.66 17.19
CA VAL A 92 2.15 -11.95 15.77
C VAL A 92 3.07 -13.06 15.26
N ASN A 93 2.49 -14.12 14.69
CA ASN A 93 3.22 -15.26 14.14
C ASN A 93 4.30 -14.90 13.11
N ASN A 94 4.00 -13.97 12.20
CA ASN A 94 4.92 -13.50 11.16
C ASN A 94 4.43 -12.15 10.60
N PHE A 95 5.20 -11.57 9.68
CA PHE A 95 4.88 -10.27 9.07
C PHE A 95 3.54 -10.27 8.32
N ASN A 96 3.25 -11.35 7.59
CA ASN A 96 1.98 -11.48 6.86
C ASN A 96 0.79 -11.55 7.83
N HIS A 97 0.93 -12.26 8.95
CA HIS A 97 -0.11 -12.30 9.99
C HIS A 97 -0.40 -10.88 10.52
N LEU A 98 0.64 -10.09 10.81
CA LEU A 98 0.45 -8.68 11.19
C LEU A 98 -0.28 -7.89 10.10
N GLN A 99 0.11 -8.02 8.83
CA GLN A 99 -0.55 -7.33 7.72
C GLN A 99 -2.04 -7.70 7.65
N LEU A 100 -2.39 -8.99 7.77
CA LEU A 100 -3.79 -9.43 7.78
C LEU A 100 -4.58 -8.80 8.94
N MET A 101 -3.98 -8.69 10.13
CA MET A 101 -4.63 -8.05 11.28
C MET A 101 -4.86 -6.55 11.08
N ILE A 102 -3.90 -5.85 10.47
CA ILE A 102 -4.04 -4.42 10.14
C ILE A 102 -5.15 -4.23 9.10
N TYR A 103 -5.11 -5.00 8.01
CA TYR A 103 -6.02 -4.85 6.88
C TYR A 103 -7.46 -5.21 7.24
N ALA A 104 -7.67 -6.16 8.16
CA ALA A 104 -9.00 -6.49 8.69
C ALA A 104 -9.68 -5.32 9.43
N ASN A 105 -8.93 -4.29 9.84
CA ASN A 105 -9.45 -3.09 10.50
C ASN A 105 -9.45 -1.86 9.58
N CYS A 106 -9.21 -2.03 8.28
CA CYS A 106 -9.07 -0.94 7.32
C CYS A 106 -10.03 -1.11 6.13
N ASP A 107 -10.56 0.01 5.63
CA ASP A 107 -11.44 0.05 4.47
C ASP A 107 -11.01 1.09 3.42
N ARG A 108 -9.80 1.65 3.56
CA ARG A 108 -9.19 2.61 2.63
C ARG A 108 -7.75 2.20 2.32
N PHE A 109 -7.51 1.84 1.07
CA PHE A 109 -6.23 1.33 0.62
C PHE A 109 -5.68 2.13 -0.56
N ILE A 110 -4.39 2.41 -0.51
CA ILE A 110 -3.59 2.80 -1.67
C ILE A 110 -2.62 1.65 -1.90
N SER A 111 -2.63 1.05 -3.07
CA SER A 111 -1.79 -0.12 -3.35
C SER A 111 -1.16 -0.08 -4.73
N MET A 112 -0.05 -0.80 -4.89
CA MET A 112 0.60 -0.96 -6.18
C MET A 112 0.13 -2.25 -6.83
N HIS A 113 0.05 -2.29 -8.16
CA HIS A 113 -0.38 -3.48 -8.90
C HIS A 113 0.36 -4.76 -8.47
N GLY A 114 -0.28 -5.91 -8.65
CA GLY A 114 0.23 -7.21 -8.21
C GLY A 114 -0.25 -7.60 -6.81
N GLY A 115 0.60 -8.29 -6.05
CA GLY A 115 0.23 -8.93 -4.78
C GLY A 115 -0.31 -7.97 -3.72
N THR A 116 0.22 -6.74 -3.62
CA THR A 116 -0.28 -5.77 -2.62
C THR A 116 -1.70 -5.32 -2.92
N ALA A 117 -2.04 -5.14 -4.19
CA ALA A 117 -3.38 -4.74 -4.62
C ALA A 117 -4.38 -5.90 -4.51
N ALA A 118 -3.97 -7.12 -4.83
CA ALA A 118 -4.80 -8.31 -4.60
C ALA A 118 -5.11 -8.49 -3.11
N LEU A 119 -4.09 -8.40 -2.25
CA LEU A 119 -4.26 -8.52 -0.80
C LEU A 119 -5.19 -7.44 -0.23
N ALA A 120 -4.97 -6.18 -0.58
CA ALA A 120 -5.84 -5.07 -0.16
C ALA A 120 -7.31 -5.30 -0.59
N SER A 121 -7.51 -5.85 -1.79
CA SER A 121 -8.85 -6.12 -2.33
C SER A 121 -9.57 -7.30 -1.65
N CYS A 122 -8.95 -8.03 -0.73
CA CYS A 122 -9.60 -9.08 0.06
C CYS A 122 -10.42 -8.54 1.26
N PHE A 123 -10.34 -7.25 1.59
CA PHE A 123 -10.87 -6.69 2.84
C PHE A 123 -12.05 -5.72 2.67
N GLY A 124 -12.61 -5.62 1.45
CA GLY A 124 -13.70 -4.70 1.14
C GLY A 124 -13.22 -3.24 1.01
N GLY A 125 -14.12 -2.30 1.28
CA GLY A 125 -13.79 -0.87 1.26
C GLY A 125 -13.47 -0.32 -0.13
N VAL A 126 -12.55 0.65 -0.18
CA VAL A 126 -12.06 1.26 -1.43
C VAL A 126 -10.56 1.02 -1.55
N ASN A 127 -10.14 0.51 -2.70
CA ASN A 127 -8.73 0.33 -3.04
C ASN A 127 -8.38 1.13 -4.30
N VAL A 128 -7.54 2.15 -4.13
CA VAL A 128 -6.99 2.94 -5.24
C VAL A 128 -5.64 2.32 -5.64
N ILE A 129 -5.58 1.77 -6.84
CA ILE A 129 -4.44 0.96 -7.31
C ILE A 129 -3.63 1.76 -8.32
N LEU A 130 -2.36 2.03 -8.01
CA LEU A 130 -1.41 2.55 -9.00
C LEU A 130 -0.86 1.41 -9.85
N SER A 131 -1.07 1.50 -11.15
CA SER A 131 -0.62 0.52 -12.14
C SER A 131 -0.33 1.22 -13.46
N LYS A 132 0.90 1.71 -13.59
CA LYS A 132 1.47 2.35 -14.77
C LYS A 132 1.94 1.29 -15.77
N GLY A 133 1.94 1.66 -17.05
CA GLY A 133 2.35 0.77 -18.14
C GLY A 133 1.23 -0.15 -18.62
N SER A 134 1.59 -1.36 -19.05
CA SER A 134 0.63 -2.35 -19.59
C SER A 134 0.77 -3.71 -18.90
N PRO A 135 0.51 -3.79 -17.58
CA PRO A 135 0.59 -5.06 -16.86
C PRO A 135 -0.51 -6.03 -17.28
N LYS A 136 -0.29 -7.32 -17.01
CA LYS A 136 -1.20 -8.40 -17.42
C LYS A 136 -2.59 -8.22 -16.82
N GLU A 137 -2.68 -7.72 -15.59
CA GLU A 137 -3.93 -7.46 -14.88
C GLU A 137 -4.83 -6.47 -15.63
N VAL A 138 -4.24 -5.49 -16.34
CA VAL A 138 -5.00 -4.58 -17.22
C VAL A 138 -5.48 -5.32 -18.46
N HIS A 139 -4.61 -6.13 -19.10
CA HIS A 139 -4.96 -6.89 -20.30
C HIS A 139 -6.08 -7.92 -20.04
N LEU A 140 -6.07 -8.52 -18.85
CA LEU A 140 -7.06 -9.50 -18.40
C LEU A 140 -8.28 -8.86 -17.70
N ASN A 141 -8.32 -7.53 -17.60
CA ASN A 141 -9.38 -6.75 -16.96
C ASN A 141 -9.65 -7.18 -15.50
N GLU A 142 -8.60 -7.55 -14.76
CA GLU A 142 -8.69 -8.11 -13.41
C GLU A 142 -9.17 -7.07 -12.38
N PHE A 143 -8.80 -5.81 -12.57
CA PHE A 143 -9.24 -4.70 -11.72
C PHE A 143 -10.77 -4.49 -11.74
N SER A 144 -11.44 -4.91 -12.81
CA SER A 144 -12.91 -4.82 -12.94
C SER A 144 -13.63 -6.15 -12.70
N THR A 145 -12.89 -7.26 -12.59
CA THR A 145 -13.47 -8.62 -12.53
C THR A 145 -13.02 -9.35 -11.27
N ILE A 146 -11.77 -9.80 -11.23
CA ILE A 146 -11.22 -10.62 -10.15
C ILE A 146 -11.13 -9.83 -8.85
N PHE A 147 -10.57 -8.62 -8.88
CA PHE A 147 -10.27 -7.87 -7.65
C PHE A 147 -11.54 -7.48 -6.90
N PRO A 148 -12.60 -6.95 -7.55
CA PRO A 148 -13.88 -6.74 -6.89
C PRO A 148 -14.50 -8.05 -6.37
N ALA A 149 -14.33 -9.17 -7.07
CA ALA A 149 -14.92 -10.45 -6.67
C ALA A 149 -14.31 -11.04 -5.39
N LEU A 150 -13.13 -10.58 -4.95
CA LEU A 150 -12.48 -11.07 -3.72
C LEU A 150 -13.24 -10.69 -2.45
N SER A 151 -13.91 -9.53 -2.43
CA SER A 151 -14.59 -9.03 -1.22
C SER A 151 -15.73 -8.03 -1.47
N GLY A 152 -16.01 -7.66 -2.71
CA GLY A 152 -16.87 -6.54 -3.07
C GLY A 152 -16.20 -5.17 -2.95
N ALA A 153 -14.87 -5.10 -2.77
CA ALA A 153 -14.12 -3.85 -2.72
C ALA A 153 -14.35 -3.00 -3.98
N ARG A 154 -14.52 -1.69 -3.80
CA ARG A 154 -14.53 -0.73 -4.90
C ARG A 154 -13.09 -0.50 -5.38
N ILE A 155 -12.80 -0.96 -6.59
CA ILE A 155 -11.47 -0.84 -7.18
C ILE A 155 -11.40 0.39 -8.08
N LEU A 156 -10.41 1.26 -7.83
CA LEU A 156 -10.13 2.44 -8.64
C LEU A 156 -8.72 2.32 -9.21
N HIS A 157 -8.62 1.91 -10.47
CA HIS A 157 -7.34 1.75 -11.16
C HIS A 157 -6.83 3.10 -11.70
N ALA A 158 -5.65 3.50 -11.27
CA ALA A 158 -4.92 4.66 -11.77
C ALA A 158 -3.71 4.22 -12.62
N ASN A 159 -3.65 4.70 -13.86
CA ASN A 159 -2.52 4.46 -14.77
C ASN A 159 -1.42 5.53 -14.72
N SER A 160 -1.60 6.57 -13.90
CA SER A 160 -0.63 7.64 -13.65
C SER A 160 -0.79 8.19 -12.23
N ASN A 161 0.17 8.99 -11.76
CA ASN A 161 0.07 9.63 -10.45
C ASN A 161 -1.09 10.64 -10.42
N GLU A 162 -1.34 11.37 -11.52
CA GLU A 162 -2.44 12.32 -11.63
C GLU A 162 -3.80 11.62 -11.52
N ALA A 163 -3.95 10.46 -12.17
CA ALA A 163 -5.15 9.63 -12.04
C ALA A 163 -5.32 9.10 -10.61
N LEU A 164 -4.20 8.72 -9.95
CA LEU A 164 -4.21 8.30 -8.55
C LEU A 164 -4.78 9.40 -7.67
N PHE A 165 -4.20 10.61 -7.73
CA PHE A 165 -4.64 11.72 -6.91
C PHE A 165 -6.11 12.10 -7.15
N ARG A 166 -6.58 12.04 -8.41
CA ARG A 166 -8.00 12.25 -8.72
C ARG A 166 -8.90 11.25 -8.02
N HIS A 167 -8.56 9.96 -8.08
CA HIS A 167 -9.36 8.93 -7.40
C HIS A 167 -9.31 9.04 -5.87
N LEU A 168 -8.19 9.49 -5.31
CA LEU A 168 -8.10 9.78 -3.89
C LEU A 168 -9.06 10.92 -3.51
N GLU A 169 -9.07 12.02 -4.26
CA GLU A 169 -9.99 13.15 -4.01
C GLU A 169 -11.47 12.77 -4.13
N GLU A 170 -11.79 11.84 -5.04
CA GLU A 170 -13.17 11.37 -5.26
C GLU A 170 -13.66 10.41 -4.17
N ALA A 171 -12.76 9.66 -3.53
CA ALA A 171 -13.15 8.51 -2.70
C ALA A 171 -12.76 8.63 -1.23
N PHE A 172 -11.73 9.43 -0.90
CA PHE A 172 -11.15 9.54 0.44
C PHE A 172 -11.47 10.92 1.03
#